data_AF-A0A8J8DSF1-F1
#
_entry.id   AF-A0A8J8DSF1-F1
#
_cell.length_a   1.000
_cell.length_b   1.000
_cell.length_c   1.000
_cell.angle_alpha   90.00
_cell.angle_beta   90.00
_cell.angle_gamma   90.00
#
_symmetry.space_group_name_H-M   'P 1'
#
loop_
_entity.id
_entity.type
_entity.pdbx_description
1 polymer ?
#
loop_
_entity_poly.entity_id
_entity_poly.type
_entity_poly.pdbx_seq_one_letter_code
_entity_poly.pdbx_strand_id
1 'polypeptide(L)'
;MRVTLILYGEHALKHGSQRELEVEEGKRVGELLRELGIGTDEHHILVNEKRVEESHPLREGDRIKVLPVVYGGSLPGPVDAGHVHSQEHLDVA
;
A
#
# COMPACT_ATOMS: atom_id res chain seq x y z
N MET A 1 7.58 20.46 -14.95
CA MET A 1 8.37 19.21 -15.03
C MET A 1 7.45 18.01 -14.97
N ARG A 2 7.79 16.90 -15.63
CA ARG A 2 6.98 15.67 -15.63
C ARG A 2 7.49 14.67 -14.60
N VAL A 3 6.57 14.05 -13.87
CA VAL A 3 6.85 12.98 -12.91
C VAL A 3 5.88 11.81 -13.12
N THR A 4 6.28 10.62 -12.70
CA THR A 4 5.41 9.43 -12.72
C THR A 4 4.96 9.09 -11.30
N LEU A 5 3.65 9.13 -11.04
CA LEU A 5 3.04 8.70 -9.79
C LEU A 5 2.51 7.27 -9.95
N ILE A 6 2.87 6.40 -9.01
CA ILE A 6 2.44 5.00 -8.93
C ILE A 6 1.74 4.82 -7.58
N LEU A 7 0.48 4.43 -7.64
CA LEU A 7 -0.39 4.29 -6.48
C LEU A 7 -0.67 2.81 -6.21
N TYR A 8 -0.84 2.49 -4.93
CA TYR A 8 -1.17 1.15 -4.46
C TYR A 8 -2.41 1.20 -3.55
N GLY A 9 -3.01 0.04 -3.29
CA GLY A 9 -4.17 -0.08 -2.40
C GLY A 9 -5.36 0.75 -2.87
N GLU A 10 -6.03 1.39 -1.93
CA GLU A 10 -7.25 2.17 -2.18
C GLU A 10 -7.03 3.33 -3.16
N HIS A 11 -5.89 4.02 -3.09
CA HIS A 11 -5.58 5.11 -4.01
C HIS A 11 -5.41 4.64 -5.45
N ALA A 12 -4.89 3.43 -5.68
CA ALA A 12 -4.84 2.83 -7.01
C ALA A 12 -6.24 2.57 -7.57
N LEU A 13 -7.20 2.17 -6.73
CA LEU A 13 -8.58 1.91 -7.14
C LEU A 13 -9.32 3.21 -7.47
N LYS A 14 -9.10 4.28 -6.69
CA LYS A 14 -9.75 5.58 -6.89
C LYS A 14 -9.17 6.39 -8.04
N HIS A 15 -7.85 6.39 -8.18
CA HIS A 15 -7.14 7.28 -9.10
C HIS A 15 -6.47 6.53 -10.25
N GLY A 16 -6.48 5.20 -10.27
CA GLY A 16 -5.68 4.41 -11.19
C GLY A 16 -4.26 4.18 -10.66
N SER A 17 -3.64 3.09 -11.09
CA SER A 17 -2.38 2.59 -10.53
C SER A 17 -1.15 3.37 -10.96
N GLN A 18 -1.17 4.04 -12.11
CA GLN A 18 -0.03 4.82 -12.61
C GLN A 18 -0.51 6.01 -13.43
N ARG A 19 0.13 7.17 -13.23
CA ARG A 19 -0.13 8.42 -13.96
C ARG A 19 1.14 9.22 -14.20
N GLU A 20 1.24 9.84 -15.36
CA GLU A 20 2.19 10.93 -15.59
C GLU A 20 1.52 12.26 -15.22
N LEU A 21 2.25 13.11 -14.50
CA LEU A 21 1.75 14.40 -14.02
C LEU A 21 2.74 15.50 -14.41
N GLU A 22 2.21 16.62 -14.89
CA GLU A 22 2.96 17.87 -15.01
C GLU A 22 2.84 18.65 -13.70
N VAL A 23 3.98 18.97 -13.10
CA VAL A 23 4.09 19.67 -11.82
C VAL A 23 5.06 20.84 -11.93
N GLU A 24 4.91 21.82 -11.05
CA GLU A 24 5.83 22.96 -10.95
C GLU A 24 7.23 22.51 -10.53
N GLU A 25 8.26 23.18 -11.02
CA GLU A 25 9.65 22.88 -10.68
C GLU A 25 9.90 23.10 -9.18
N GLY A 26 10.56 22.15 -8.52
CA GLY A 26 10.88 22.23 -7.09
C GLY A 26 9.71 21.91 -6.15
N LYS A 27 8.52 21.56 -6.69
CA LYS A 27 7.37 21.12 -5.91
C LYS A 27 7.74 19.97 -4.98
N ARG A 28 7.23 19.99 -3.74
CA ARG A 28 7.50 18.92 -2.76
C ARG A 28 6.52 17.77 -2.95
N VAL A 29 6.97 16.55 -2.64
CA VAL A 29 6.13 15.36 -2.78
C VAL A 29 4.86 15.44 -1.92
N GLY A 30 4.94 16.00 -0.71
CA GLY A 30 3.78 16.20 0.16
C GLY A 30 2.73 17.14 -0.42
N GLU A 31 3.17 18.23 -1.07
CA GLU A 31 2.27 19.19 -1.72
C GLU A 31 1.49 18.51 -2.86
N LEU A 32 2.20 17.75 -3.71
CA LEU A 32 1.59 16.96 -4.77
C LEU A 32 0.54 15.98 -4.24
N LEU A 33 0.85 15.25 -3.17
CA LEU A 33 -0.07 14.26 -2.60
C LEU A 33 -1.31 14.94 -1.97
N ARG A 34 -1.14 16.08 -1.29
CA ARG A 34 -2.25 16.85 -0.72
C ARG A 34 -3.23 17.34 -1.78
N GLU A 35 -2.74 17.80 -2.93
CA GLU A 35 -3.60 18.20 -4.06
C GLU A 35 -4.43 17.05 -4.63
N LEU A 36 -3.92 15.82 -4.52
CA LEU A 36 -4.62 14.60 -4.91
C LEU A 36 -5.54 14.06 -3.80
N GLY A 37 -5.60 14.72 -2.65
CA GLY A 37 -6.37 14.28 -1.48
C GLY A 37 -5.75 13.07 -0.77
N ILE A 38 -4.44 12.87 -0.89
CA ILE A 38 -3.71 11.75 -0.29
C ILE A 38 -2.91 12.27 0.92
N GLY A 39 -3.25 11.78 2.10
CA GLY A 39 -2.53 12.08 3.34
C GLY A 39 -1.17 11.37 3.41
N THR A 40 -0.16 12.03 3.99
CA THR A 40 1.21 11.52 4.07
C THR A 40 1.46 10.61 5.29
N ASP A 41 0.64 10.71 6.33
CA ASP A 41 0.85 10.00 7.61
C ASP A 41 0.61 8.48 7.55
N GLU A 42 -0.25 8.03 6.64
CA GLU A 42 -0.67 6.62 6.52
C GLU A 42 0.09 5.85 5.43
N HIS A 43 1.14 6.47 4.86
CA HIS A 43 1.82 5.98 3.67
C HIS A 43 3.35 6.01 3.80
N HIS A 44 4.00 5.07 3.13
CA HIS A 44 5.43 5.19 2.80
C HIS A 44 5.58 5.78 1.40
N ILE A 45 6.35 6.85 1.31
CA ILE A 45 6.66 7.55 0.07
C ILE A 45 8.04 7.11 -0.41
N LEU A 46 8.12 6.58 -1.64
CA LEU A 46 9.38 6.30 -2.30
C LEU A 46 9.55 7.22 -3.51
N VAL A 47 10.71 7.82 -3.65
CA VAL A 47 11.13 8.51 -4.88
C VAL A 47 12.35 7.78 -5.42
N ASN A 48 12.25 7.26 -6.65
CA ASN A 48 13.29 6.46 -7.30
C ASN A 48 13.78 5.31 -6.40
N GLU A 49 12.83 4.54 -5.84
CA GLU A 49 13.05 3.41 -4.93
C GLU A 49 13.68 3.77 -3.56
N LYS A 50 13.82 5.06 -3.22
CA LYS A 50 14.32 5.51 -1.93
C LYS A 50 13.21 6.11 -1.08
N ARG A 51 13.14 5.72 0.19
CA ARG A 51 12.20 6.33 1.14
C ARG A 51 12.58 7.78 1.38
N VAL A 52 11.57 8.65 1.33
CA VAL A 52 11.72 10.09 1.52
C VAL A 52 10.62 10.64 2.41
N GLU A 53 10.90 11.80 3.01
CA GLU A 53 9.93 12.59 3.75
C GLU A 53 9.06 13.43 2.81
N GLU A 54 7.91 13.92 3.31
CA GLU A 54 6.99 14.75 2.53
C GLU A 54 7.63 16.05 2.00
N SER A 55 8.71 16.50 2.64
CA SER A 55 9.45 17.69 2.24
C SER A 55 10.38 17.47 1.03
N HIS A 56 10.50 16.24 0.50
CA HIS A 56 11.42 15.96 -0.60
C HIS A 56 11.05 16.74 -1.87
N PRO A 57 11.98 17.52 -2.45
CA PRO A 57 11.73 18.24 -3.70
C PRO A 57 11.77 17.27 -4.88
N LEU A 58 10.75 17.34 -5.74
CA LEU A 58 10.67 16.53 -6.94
C LEU A 58 11.56 17.10 -8.07
N ARG A 59 11.92 16.23 -9.01
CA ARG A 59 12.70 16.54 -10.21
C ARG A 59 12.06 15.92 -11.44
N GLU A 60 12.40 16.46 -12.62
CA GLU A 60 11.98 15.92 -13.91
C GLU A 60 12.34 14.42 -14.01
N GLY A 61 11.35 13.60 -14.39
CA GLY A 61 11.49 12.17 -14.56
C GLY A 61 11.36 11.34 -13.29
N ASP A 62 11.17 11.95 -12.11
CA ASP A 62 11.05 11.20 -10.85
C ASP A 62 9.88 10.21 -10.88
N ARG A 63 10.12 9.03 -10.31
CA ARG A 63 9.12 7.99 -10.10
C ARG A 63 8.75 7.93 -8.62
N ILE A 64 7.51 8.27 -8.32
CA ILE A 64 6.97 8.38 -6.97
C ILE A 64 6.07 7.19 -6.72
N LYS A 65 6.34 6.38 -5.69
CA LYS A 65 5.44 5.31 -5.23
C LYS A 65 4.84 5.67 -3.89
N VAL A 66 3.53 5.52 -3.77
CA VAL A 66 2.79 5.71 -2.51
C VAL A 66 2.29 4.35 -2.04
N LEU A 67 2.93 3.84 -1.00
CA LEU A 67 2.64 2.52 -0.45
C LEU A 67 1.79 2.67 0.82
N PRO A 68 0.61 2.03 0.91
CA PRO A 68 -0.16 2.01 2.16
C PRO A 68 0.63 1.26 3.24
N VAL A 69 0.56 1.75 4.48
CA VAL A 69 1.07 1.00 5.64
C VAL A 69 0.12 -0.16 5.89
N VAL A 70 0.55 -1.38 5.55
CA VAL A 70 -0.19 -2.61 5.81
C VAL A 70 0.42 -3.34 7.01
N TYR A 71 -0.38 -3.57 8.04
CA TYR A 71 -0.02 -4.48 9.13
C TYR A 71 -0.41 -5.90 8.71
N GLY A 72 0.53 -6.63 8.12
CA GLY A 72 0.33 -8.05 7.77
C GLY A 72 0.48 -8.95 9.00
N GLY A 73 -0.45 -9.89 9.19
CA GLY A 73 -0.34 -10.99 10.15
C GLY A 73 -1.54 -11.16 11.07
N SER A 74 -2.71 -11.57 10.55
CA SER A 74 -3.55 -12.45 11.38
C SER A 74 -2.92 -13.83 11.24
N LEU A 75 -2.06 -14.22 12.20
CA LEU A 75 -1.82 -15.63 12.39
C LEU A 75 -3.22 -16.21 12.65
N PRO A 76 -3.76 -17.09 11.79
CA PRO A 76 -4.93 -17.85 12.22
C PRO A 76 -4.53 -18.46 13.57
N GLY A 77 -5.34 -18.20 14.61
CA GLY A 77 -5.16 -18.87 15.89
C GLY A 77 -5.02 -20.38 15.65
N PRO A 78 -4.38 -21.12 16.57
CA PRO A 78 -4.08 -22.53 16.36
C PRO A 78 -5.32 -23.24 15.82
N VAL A 79 -5.23 -23.73 14.59
CA VAL A 79 -6.28 -24.56 14.00
C VAL A 79 -6.29 -25.83 14.84
N ASP A 80 -7.38 -26.04 15.57
CA ASP A 80 -7.58 -27.24 16.37
C ASP A 80 -7.80 -28.40 15.38
N ALA A 81 -6.71 -29.01 14.95
CA ALA A 81 -6.70 -30.15 14.05
C ALA A 81 -7.07 -31.41 14.84
N GLY A 82 -8.32 -31.54 15.27
CA GLY A 82 -8.68 -32.69 16.10
C GLY A 82 -10.12 -32.78 16.58
N HIS A 83 -11.07 -33.08 15.68
CA HIS A 83 -12.21 -33.91 16.07
C HIS A 83 -12.79 -34.66 14.86
N VAL A 84 -12.12 -35.76 14.48
CA VAL A 84 -12.77 -36.82 13.70
C VAL A 84 -13.59 -37.67 14.68
N HIS A 85 -14.91 -37.49 14.65
CA HIS A 85 -15.83 -38.31 15.43
C HIS A 85 -15.96 -39.66 14.72
N SER A 86 -15.13 -40.63 15.11
CA SER A 86 -15.32 -42.04 14.74
C SER A 86 -16.48 -42.60 15.55
N GLN A 87 -17.67 -42.72 14.95
CA GLN A 87 -18.70 -43.61 15.50
C GLN A 87 -18.32 -45.04 15.15
N GLU A 88 -17.58 -45.69 16.04
CA GLU A 88 -17.60 -47.16 16.13
C GLU A 88 -18.88 -47.56 16.87
N HIS A 89 -19.92 -47.90 16.11
CA HIS A 89 -21.09 -48.56 16.66
C HIS A 89 -20.77 -50.04 16.77
N LEU A 90 -20.15 -50.41 17.89
CA LEU A 90 -20.14 -51.78 18.39
C LEU A 90 -21.30 -51.90 19.37
N ASP A 91 -22.29 -52.71 19.05
CA ASP A 91 -23.00 -53.48 20.06
C ASP A 91 -23.39 -54.84 19.48
N VAL A 92 -22.76 -55.86 20.07
CA VAL A 92 -23.12 -57.28 19.99
C VAL A 92 -23.85 -57.60 21.28
N ALA A 93 -25.10 -58.04 21.18
CA ALA A 93 -25.71 -59.08 22.03
C ALA A 93 -27.09 -59.45 21.47
#